data_AF-A0A7C1K8M2-F1
#
_entry.id   AF-A0A7C1K8M2-F1
#
_cell.length_a   1.000
_cell.length_b   1.000
_cell.length_c   1.000
_cell.angle_alpha   90.00
_cell.angle_beta   90.00
_cell.angle_gamma   90.00
#
_symmetry.space_group_name_H-M   'P 1'
#
loop_
_entity.id
_entity.type
_entity.pdbx_description
1 polymer ?
#
loop_
_entity_poly.entity_id
_entity_poly.type
_entity_poly.pdbx_seq_one_letter_code
_entity_poly.pdbx_strand_id
1 'polypeptide(L)'
;MTYDAVQSLVADIAALESETTTLTITGDRELRVASDMLARVARLRKRLEERRKHFTAPLNESLRRINDFFKKWLEPLDRVDGKLRAAIVEYRARREQERRDEEELARLKREVAAEHGETLPDLPPPPPPPATVRTEAGTVTTRKVWTFEVVDESLVPREYLTVDAKKIRAVQAGVREIPGVRIYETEQVAVRA
;
A
#
# COMPACT_ATOMS: atom_id res chain seq x y z
N MET A 1 5.26 -7.00 -40.49
CA MET A 1 6.36 -7.83 -39.93
C MET A 1 6.21 -8.18 -38.44
N THR A 2 5.35 -7.52 -37.65
CA THR A 2 5.32 -7.73 -36.18
C THR A 2 4.40 -8.85 -35.69
N TYR A 3 3.35 -9.18 -36.45
CA TYR A 3 2.36 -10.22 -36.14
C TYR A 3 2.90 -11.63 -36.39
N ASP A 4 3.68 -11.81 -37.46
CA ASP A 4 4.27 -13.08 -37.90
C ASP A 4 5.17 -13.73 -36.83
N ALA A 5 5.98 -12.91 -36.15
CA ALA A 5 6.89 -13.39 -35.11
C ALA A 5 6.18 -13.85 -33.83
N VAL A 6 4.94 -13.40 -33.58
CA VAL A 6 4.13 -13.89 -32.45
C VAL A 6 3.38 -15.15 -32.85
N GLN A 7 2.91 -15.23 -34.10
CA GLN A 7 2.26 -16.42 -34.64
C GLN A 7 3.20 -17.64 -34.65
N SER A 8 4.48 -17.46 -34.99
CA SER A 8 5.47 -18.55 -34.90
C SER A 8 5.72 -19.01 -33.46
N LEU A 9 5.74 -18.10 -32.48
CA LEU A 9 5.85 -18.45 -31.06
C LEU A 9 4.61 -19.21 -30.55
N VAL A 10 3.41 -18.84 -31.02
CA VAL A 10 2.17 -19.55 -30.67
C VAL A 10 2.16 -20.97 -31.25
N ALA A 11 2.64 -21.14 -32.50
CA ALA A 11 2.81 -22.46 -33.09
C ALA A 11 3.82 -23.32 -32.32
N ASP A 12 4.95 -22.75 -31.90
CA ASP A 12 5.96 -23.44 -31.08
C ASP A 12 5.40 -23.86 -29.70
N ILE A 13 4.53 -23.05 -29.10
CA ILE A 13 3.85 -23.38 -27.83
C ILE A 13 2.86 -24.53 -28.03
N ALA A 14 2.02 -24.47 -29.06
CA ALA A 14 1.04 -25.52 -29.34
C ALA A 14 1.72 -26.87 -29.66
N ALA A 15 2.86 -26.84 -30.35
CA ALA A 15 3.68 -28.04 -30.58
C ALA A 15 4.19 -28.65 -29.26
N LEU A 16 4.72 -27.83 -28.34
CA LEU A 16 5.19 -28.31 -27.04
C LEU A 16 4.05 -28.80 -26.13
N GLU A 17 2.86 -28.18 -26.17
CA GLU A 17 1.68 -28.66 -25.44
C GLU A 17 1.24 -30.05 -25.93
N SER A 18 1.25 -30.27 -27.25
CA SER A 18 0.96 -31.58 -27.83
C SER A 18 2.01 -32.63 -27.44
N GLU A 19 3.29 -32.28 -27.53
CA GLU A 19 4.40 -33.17 -27.16
C GLU A 19 4.42 -33.52 -25.66
N THR A 20 3.92 -32.64 -24.78
CA THR A 20 3.86 -32.90 -23.33
C THR A 20 2.65 -33.72 -22.90
N THR A 21 1.55 -33.70 -23.65
CA THR A 21 0.29 -34.40 -23.29
C THR A 21 0.46 -35.92 -23.28
N THR A 22 1.36 -36.46 -24.09
CA THR A 22 1.63 -37.91 -24.18
C THR A 22 2.88 -38.33 -23.41
N LEU A 23 3.58 -37.39 -22.77
CA LEU A 23 4.85 -37.65 -22.12
C LEU A 23 4.64 -38.33 -20.77
N THR A 24 5.06 -39.59 -20.68
CA THR A 24 5.16 -40.33 -19.42
C THR A 24 6.63 -40.58 -19.12
N ILE A 25 7.10 -40.20 -17.93
CA ILE A 25 8.50 -40.38 -17.53
C ILE A 25 8.59 -41.66 -16.70
N THR A 26 9.13 -42.70 -17.31
CA THR A 26 9.35 -44.04 -16.75
C THR A 26 10.83 -44.43 -16.73
N GLY A 27 11.72 -43.68 -17.40
CA GLY A 27 13.17 -43.89 -17.33
C GLY A 27 14.04 -42.69 -17.74
N ASP A 28 15.36 -42.85 -17.62
CA ASP A 28 16.38 -41.80 -17.82
C ASP A 28 16.35 -41.16 -19.22
N ARG A 29 15.92 -41.90 -20.24
CA ARG A 29 15.80 -41.38 -21.62
C ARG A 29 14.66 -40.36 -21.71
N GLU A 30 13.54 -40.64 -21.07
CA GLU A 30 12.36 -39.75 -21.03
C GLU A 30 12.63 -38.54 -20.14
N LEU A 31 13.40 -38.71 -19.06
CA LEU A 31 13.86 -37.59 -18.22
C LEU A 31 14.71 -36.58 -19.00
N ARG A 32 15.61 -37.05 -19.89
CA ARG A 32 16.40 -36.17 -20.76
C ARG A 32 15.52 -35.41 -21.75
N VAL A 33 14.58 -36.09 -22.40
CA VAL A 33 13.63 -35.45 -23.34
C VAL A 33 12.78 -34.41 -22.60
N ALA A 34 12.26 -34.73 -21.42
CA ALA A 34 11.51 -33.80 -20.58
C ALA A 34 12.34 -32.56 -20.20
N SER A 35 13.62 -32.77 -19.85
CA SER A 35 14.54 -31.68 -19.49
C SER A 35 14.83 -30.76 -20.69
N ASP A 36 15.03 -31.33 -21.89
CA ASP A 36 15.21 -30.58 -23.13
C ASP A 36 13.96 -29.78 -23.50
N MET A 37 12.77 -30.37 -23.32
CA MET A 37 11.48 -29.69 -23.51
C MET A 37 11.32 -28.54 -22.53
N LEU A 38 11.66 -28.72 -21.24
CA LEU A 38 11.64 -27.63 -20.27
C LEU A 38 12.61 -26.49 -20.64
N ALA A 39 13.79 -26.80 -21.18
CA ALA A 39 14.71 -25.78 -21.68
C ALA A 39 14.13 -25.00 -22.87
N ARG A 40 13.41 -25.68 -23.78
CA ARG A 40 12.68 -25.02 -24.87
C ARG A 40 11.57 -24.10 -24.35
N VAL A 41 10.78 -24.55 -23.38
CA VAL A 41 9.74 -23.75 -22.72
C VAL A 41 10.34 -22.49 -22.09
N ALA A 42 11.45 -22.62 -21.36
CA ALA A 42 12.12 -21.47 -20.75
C ALA A 42 12.59 -20.44 -21.79
N ARG A 43 13.14 -20.89 -22.92
CA ARG A 43 13.55 -20.01 -24.04
C ARG A 43 12.38 -19.30 -24.69
N LEU A 44 11.27 -20.01 -24.96
CA LEU A 44 10.06 -19.41 -25.53
C LEU A 44 9.45 -18.38 -24.59
N ARG A 45 9.41 -18.66 -23.29
CA ARG A 45 8.96 -17.72 -22.26
C ARG A 45 9.77 -16.43 -22.28
N LYS A 46 11.10 -16.54 -22.40
CA LYS A 46 12.01 -15.38 -22.50
C LYS A 46 11.72 -14.56 -23.76
N ARG A 47 11.61 -15.21 -24.93
CA ARG A 47 11.29 -14.53 -26.21
C ARG A 47 9.93 -13.81 -26.16
N LEU A 48 8.92 -14.42 -25.53
CA LEU A 48 7.60 -13.80 -25.38
C LEU A 48 7.65 -12.58 -24.45
N GLU A 49 8.40 -12.67 -23.35
CA GLU A 49 8.61 -11.56 -22.42
C GLU A 49 9.38 -10.40 -23.06
N GLU A 50 10.43 -10.69 -23.84
CA GLU A 50 11.16 -9.69 -24.63
C GLU A 50 10.23 -9.00 -25.63
N ARG A 51 9.35 -9.76 -26.28
CA ARG A 51 8.37 -9.21 -27.21
C ARG A 51 7.34 -8.32 -26.51
N ARG A 52 6.85 -8.74 -25.34
CA ARG A 52 5.99 -7.92 -24.48
C ARG A 52 6.68 -6.62 -24.10
N LYS A 53 7.94 -6.69 -23.66
CA LYS A 53 8.75 -5.51 -23.30
C LYS A 53 8.98 -4.59 -24.48
N HIS A 54 9.23 -5.12 -25.68
CA HIS A 54 9.38 -4.30 -26.88
C HIS A 54 8.18 -3.37 -27.13
N PHE A 55 6.95 -3.85 -26.89
CA PHE A 55 5.75 -3.03 -27.03
C PHE A 55 5.45 -2.17 -25.81
N THR A 56 5.64 -2.72 -24.61
CA THR A 56 5.25 -2.04 -23.36
C THR A 56 6.27 -1.00 -22.91
N ALA A 57 7.56 -1.18 -23.19
CA ALA A 57 8.61 -0.24 -22.79
C ALA A 57 8.38 1.20 -23.31
N PRO A 58 8.16 1.46 -24.62
CA PRO A 58 7.93 2.81 -25.10
C PRO A 58 6.62 3.42 -24.57
N LEU A 59 5.59 2.60 -24.32
CA LEU A 59 4.33 3.05 -23.73
C LEU A 59 4.51 3.43 -22.26
N ASN A 60 5.23 2.62 -21.49
CA ASN A 60 5.56 2.89 -20.10
C ASN A 60 6.45 4.12 -19.97
N GLU A 61 7.39 4.31 -20.89
CA GLU A 61 8.22 5.51 -20.95
C GLU A 61 7.37 6.75 -21.25
N SER A 62 6.45 6.65 -22.21
CA SER A 62 5.52 7.74 -22.55
C SER A 62 4.61 8.07 -21.36
N LEU A 63 4.04 7.06 -20.69
CA LEU A 63 3.24 7.22 -19.48
C LEU A 63 4.04 7.91 -18.38
N ARG A 64 5.30 7.50 -18.17
CA ARG A 64 6.19 8.13 -17.21
C ARG A 64 6.43 9.60 -17.55
N ARG A 65 6.76 9.93 -18.81
CA ARG A 65 6.97 11.31 -19.26
C ARG A 65 5.74 12.19 -19.05
N ILE A 66 4.55 11.66 -19.33
CA ILE A 66 3.28 12.35 -19.11
C ILE A 66 3.07 12.60 -17.60
N ASN A 67 3.24 11.58 -16.77
CA ASN A 67 3.12 11.71 -15.32
C ASN A 67 4.13 12.74 -14.76
N ASP A 68 5.38 12.67 -15.21
CA ASP A 68 6.44 13.61 -14.81
C ASP A 68 6.11 15.05 -15.27
N PHE A 69 5.50 15.22 -16.44
CA PHE A 69 5.03 16.52 -16.93
C PHE A 69 3.94 17.10 -16.04
N PHE A 70 2.90 16.32 -15.72
CA PHE A 70 1.81 16.77 -14.86
C PHE A 70 2.25 16.99 -13.41
N LYS A 71 3.21 16.19 -12.92
CA LYS A 71 3.76 16.33 -11.57
C LYS A 71 4.34 17.73 -11.31
N LYS A 72 4.95 18.36 -12.32
CA LYS A 72 5.49 19.73 -12.22
C LYS A 72 4.41 20.77 -11.87
N TRP A 73 3.18 20.55 -12.30
CA TRP A 73 2.04 21.45 -12.08
C TRP A 73 1.22 21.03 -10.85
N LEU A 74 1.15 19.73 -10.57
CA LEU A 74 0.50 19.20 -9.38
C LEU A 74 1.30 19.51 -8.11
N GLU A 75 2.63 19.45 -8.12
CA GLU A 75 3.44 19.72 -6.92
C GLU A 75 3.18 21.10 -6.28
N PRO A 76 3.13 22.22 -7.04
CA PRO A 76 2.72 23.51 -6.48
C PRO A 76 1.30 23.50 -5.90
N LEU A 77 0.36 22.81 -6.57
CA LEU A 77 -1.02 22.71 -6.11
C LEU A 77 -1.11 21.91 -4.81
N ASP A 78 -0.37 20.80 -4.70
CA ASP A 78 -0.26 19.99 -3.48
C ASP A 78 0.35 20.80 -2.33
N ARG A 79 1.33 21.66 -2.62
CA ARG A 79 1.89 22.59 -1.61
C ARG A 79 0.85 23.60 -1.13
N VAL A 80 0.02 24.13 -2.04
CA VAL A 80 -1.06 25.07 -1.69
C VAL A 80 -2.14 24.36 -0.88
N ASP A 81 -2.61 23.19 -1.33
CA ASP A 81 -3.59 22.37 -0.61
C ASP A 81 -3.07 22.02 0.80
N GLY A 82 -1.82 21.57 0.92
CA GLY A 82 -1.20 21.29 2.22
C GLY A 82 -1.15 22.50 3.15
N LYS A 83 -0.76 23.68 2.62
CA LYS A 83 -0.76 24.93 3.41
C LYS A 83 -2.15 25.34 3.86
N LEU A 84 -3.15 25.26 2.99
CA LEU A 84 -4.53 25.61 3.32
C LEU A 84 -5.11 24.65 4.36
N ARG A 85 -4.88 23.34 4.23
CA ARG A 85 -5.29 22.35 5.23
C ARG A 85 -4.64 22.62 6.58
N ALA A 86 -3.33 22.88 6.60
CA ALA A 86 -2.61 23.20 7.83
C ALA A 86 -3.17 24.45 8.51
N ALA A 87 -3.41 25.53 7.75
CA ALA A 87 -3.99 26.76 8.28
C ALA A 87 -5.41 26.55 8.85
N ILE A 88 -6.24 25.74 8.18
CA ILE A 88 -7.58 25.40 8.67
C ILE A 88 -7.51 24.60 9.98
N VAL A 89 -6.59 23.63 10.07
CA VAL A 89 -6.38 22.84 11.29
C VAL A 89 -5.87 23.72 12.42
N GLU A 90 -4.88 24.58 12.16
CA GLU A 90 -4.32 25.51 13.14
C GLU A 90 -5.37 26.51 13.65
N TYR A 91 -6.16 27.10 12.76
CA TYR A 91 -7.25 28.00 13.14
C TYR A 91 -8.27 27.29 14.03
N ARG A 92 -8.69 26.07 13.67
CA ARG A 92 -9.62 25.31 14.50
C ARG A 92 -9.02 24.91 15.85
N ALA A 93 -7.74 24.56 15.89
CA ALA A 93 -7.04 24.25 17.14
C ALA A 93 -6.97 25.48 18.06
N ARG A 94 -6.64 26.66 17.50
CA ARG A 94 -6.62 27.93 18.24
C ARG A 94 -8.00 28.29 18.78
N ARG A 95 -9.04 28.19 17.96
CA ARG A 95 -10.44 28.42 18.39
C ARG A 95 -10.89 27.47 19.48
N GLU A 96 -10.45 26.21 19.43
CA GLU A 96 -10.74 25.22 20.47
C GLU A 96 -9.92 25.47 21.76
N GLN A 97 -8.70 25.99 21.67
CA GLN A 97 -7.91 26.41 22.83
C GLN A 97 -8.53 27.63 23.52
N GLU A 98 -8.86 28.69 22.77
CA GLU A 98 -9.54 29.87 23.30
C GLU A 98 -10.82 29.49 24.08
N ARG A 99 -11.60 28.54 23.54
CA ARG A 99 -12.80 27.99 24.20
C ARG A 99 -12.48 27.35 25.56
N ARG A 100 -11.42 26.55 25.63
CA ARG A 100 -11.01 25.86 26.87
C ARG A 100 -10.53 26.85 27.92
N ASP A 101 -9.76 27.85 27.51
CA ASP A 101 -9.25 28.88 28.41
C ASP A 101 -10.41 29.74 28.98
N GLU A 102 -11.40 30.08 28.14
CA GLU A 102 -12.62 30.76 28.57
C GLU A 102 -13.44 29.92 29.57
N GLU A 103 -13.58 28.62 29.34
CA GLU A 103 -14.26 27.69 30.24
C GLU A 103 -13.53 27.52 31.57
N GLU A 104 -12.21 27.39 31.55
CA GLU A 104 -11.39 27.27 32.76
C GLU A 104 -11.43 28.57 33.58
N LEU A 105 -11.33 29.73 32.92
CA LEU A 105 -11.45 31.03 33.59
C LEU A 105 -12.84 31.23 34.19
N ALA A 106 -13.90 30.82 33.49
CA ALA A 106 -15.26 30.87 34.02
C ALA A 106 -15.42 29.94 35.22
N ARG A 107 -14.83 28.74 35.19
CA ARG A 107 -14.83 27.81 36.33
C ARG A 107 -14.10 28.39 37.54
N LEU A 108 -12.89 28.92 37.34
CA LEU A 108 -12.10 29.51 38.43
C LEU A 108 -12.83 30.71 39.08
N LYS A 109 -13.46 31.57 38.27
CA LYS A 109 -14.28 32.68 38.77
C LYS A 109 -15.48 32.20 39.60
N ARG A 110 -16.11 31.09 39.21
CA ARG A 110 -17.20 30.48 39.98
C ARG A 110 -16.70 29.90 41.30
N GLU A 111 -15.55 29.22 41.30
CA GLU A 111 -14.95 28.66 42.52
C GLU A 111 -14.61 29.78 43.53
N VAL A 112 -13.97 30.86 43.06
CA VAL A 112 -13.64 32.03 43.90
C VAL A 112 -14.90 32.73 44.42
N ALA A 113 -15.93 32.92 43.58
CA ALA A 113 -17.15 33.58 44.02
C ALA A 113 -17.98 32.71 44.99
N ALA A 114 -17.99 31.39 44.80
CA ALA A 114 -18.59 30.46 45.75
C ALA A 114 -17.86 30.46 47.11
N GLU A 115 -16.54 30.61 47.11
CA GLU A 115 -15.73 30.79 48.33
C GLU A 115 -16.04 32.13 49.03
N HIS A 116 -16.34 33.18 48.25
CA HIS A 116 -16.73 34.50 48.75
C HIS A 116 -18.24 34.68 49.02
N GLY A 117 -19.07 33.64 48.82
CA GLY A 117 -20.52 33.69 49.10
C GLY A 117 -21.37 34.43 48.06
N GLU A 118 -20.83 34.73 46.88
CA GLU A 118 -21.53 35.34 45.74
C GLU A 118 -21.87 34.30 44.67
N THR A 119 -23.14 34.14 44.31
CA THR A 119 -23.58 33.25 43.22
C THR A 119 -23.61 33.99 41.89
N LEU A 120 -22.71 33.65 40.96
CA LEU A 120 -22.79 34.14 39.57
C LEU A 120 -23.86 33.40 38.75
N PRO A 121 -24.51 34.08 37.78
CA PRO A 121 -25.42 33.43 36.85
C PRO A 121 -24.70 32.38 35.98
N ASP A 122 -25.36 31.24 35.77
CA ASP A 122 -24.84 30.15 34.93
C ASP A 122 -24.86 30.57 33.45
N LEU A 123 -23.73 31.07 32.98
CA LEU A 123 -23.53 31.31 31.56
C LEU A 123 -23.34 29.97 30.85
N PRO A 124 -24.11 29.68 29.78
CA PRO A 124 -23.94 28.46 29.00
C PRO A 124 -22.55 28.45 28.34
N PRO A 125 -21.92 27.28 28.17
CA PRO A 125 -20.63 27.19 27.53
C PRO A 125 -20.71 27.71 26.09
N PRO A 126 -19.63 28.34 25.58
CA PRO A 126 -19.57 28.82 24.20
C PRO A 126 -19.88 27.69 23.20
N PRO A 127 -20.71 27.96 22.16
CA PRO A 127 -21.11 26.93 21.21
C PRO A 127 -19.89 26.40 20.42
N PRO A 128 -19.84 25.09 20.12
CA PRO A 128 -18.71 24.51 19.41
C PRO A 128 -18.60 25.07 17.97
N PRO A 129 -17.38 25.23 17.43
CA PRO A 129 -17.21 25.70 16.07
C PRO A 129 -17.86 24.72 15.07
N PRO A 130 -18.53 25.21 14.01
CA PRO A 130 -19.22 24.36 13.06
C PRO A 130 -18.25 23.38 12.39
N ALA A 131 -18.56 22.08 12.49
CA ALA A 131 -17.73 21.01 11.94
C ALA A 131 -17.57 21.13 10.41
N THR A 132 -18.55 21.72 9.75
CA THR A 132 -18.64 21.86 8.30
C THR A 132 -18.77 23.33 7.93
N VAL A 133 -17.90 23.80 7.02
CA VAL A 133 -18.00 25.13 6.44
C VAL A 133 -18.41 24.96 4.98
N ARG A 134 -19.61 25.42 4.62
CA ARG A 134 -20.12 25.39 3.25
C ARG A 134 -19.76 26.72 2.57
N THR A 135 -19.07 26.63 1.45
CA THR A 135 -18.68 27.77 0.60
C THR A 135 -19.32 27.64 -0.77
N GLU A 136 -19.34 28.72 -1.55
CA GLU A 136 -19.89 28.73 -2.92
C GLU A 136 -19.17 27.74 -3.86
N ALA A 137 -17.88 27.47 -3.61
CA ALA A 137 -17.06 26.58 -4.42
C ALA A 137 -16.97 25.13 -3.89
N GLY A 138 -17.57 24.82 -2.74
CA GLY A 138 -17.47 23.48 -2.13
C GLY A 138 -17.74 23.42 -0.64
N THR A 139 -17.71 22.21 -0.08
CA THR A 139 -17.92 21.97 1.35
C THR A 139 -16.62 21.47 1.98
N VAL A 140 -16.14 22.17 3.01
CA VAL A 140 -14.96 21.76 3.77
C VAL A 140 -15.41 21.14 5.09
N THR A 141 -15.22 19.82 5.20
CA THR A 141 -15.53 19.05 6.41
C THR A 141 -14.24 18.57 7.04
N THR A 142 -14.03 18.89 8.32
CA THR A 142 -12.93 18.32 9.10
C THR A 142 -13.45 17.13 9.89
N ARG A 143 -12.79 15.97 9.76
CA ARG A 143 -13.10 14.76 10.53
C ARG A 143 -11.91 14.36 11.40
N LYS A 144 -12.19 13.85 12.59
CA LYS A 144 -11.17 13.21 13.43
C LYS A 144 -10.94 11.80 12.89
N VAL A 145 -9.73 11.51 12.43
CA VAL A 145 -9.31 10.16 12.02
C VAL A 145 -8.40 9.63 13.10
N TRP A 146 -8.71 8.45 13.63
CA TRP A 146 -7.81 7.76 14.54
C TRP A 146 -6.67 7.16 13.74
N THR A 147 -5.45 7.59 14.03
CA THR A 147 -4.22 7.00 13.51
C THR A 147 -3.48 6.40 14.69
N PHE A 148 -2.93 5.20 14.52
CA PHE A 148 -2.18 4.50 15.55
C PHE A 148 -0.71 4.44 15.14
N GLU A 149 0.18 4.59 16.11
CA GLU A 149 1.60 4.29 15.99
C GLU A 149 1.89 3.13 16.94
N VAL A 150 2.53 2.08 16.45
CA VAL A 150 2.88 0.92 17.28
C VAL A 150 4.14 1.28 18.05
N VAL A 151 3.96 1.62 19.33
CA VAL A 151 5.07 1.96 20.24
C VAL A 151 5.84 0.70 20.65
N ASP A 152 5.13 -0.41 20.84
CA ASP A 152 5.71 -1.70 21.22
C ASP A 152 4.93 -2.85 20.57
N GLU A 153 5.60 -3.56 19.66
CA GLU A 153 5.04 -4.70 18.92
C GLU A 153 4.72 -5.90 19.83
N SER A 154 5.35 -6.00 21.01
CA SER A 154 5.20 -7.14 21.92
C SER A 154 3.92 -7.11 22.76
N LEU A 155 3.37 -5.90 22.98
CA LEU A 155 2.11 -5.68 23.70
C LEU A 155 0.89 -5.72 22.78
N VAL A 156 1.10 -5.69 21.45
CA VAL A 156 0.01 -5.82 20.48
C VAL A 156 -0.51 -7.26 20.51
N PRO A 157 -1.82 -7.48 20.74
CA PRO A 157 -2.40 -8.83 20.70
C PRO A 157 -2.05 -9.53 19.38
N ARG A 158 -1.72 -10.83 19.46
CA ARG A 158 -1.37 -11.66 18.28
C ARG A 158 -2.45 -11.68 17.19
N GLU A 159 -3.67 -11.30 17.51
CA GLU A 159 -4.78 -11.13 16.57
C GLU A 159 -4.54 -9.99 15.56
N TYR A 160 -3.82 -8.94 15.96
CA TYR A 160 -3.48 -7.80 15.09
C TYR A 160 -2.07 -7.91 14.49
N LEU A 161 -1.28 -8.89 14.93
CA LEU A 161 0.09 -9.11 14.46
C LEU A 161 0.08 -10.04 13.25
N THR A 162 0.22 -9.48 12.05
CA THR A 162 0.46 -10.29 10.85
C THR A 162 1.92 -10.73 10.82
N VAL A 163 2.15 -12.04 10.75
CA VAL A 163 3.51 -12.60 10.70
C VAL A 163 4.16 -12.24 9.36
N ASP A 164 5.37 -11.68 9.42
CA ASP A 164 6.13 -11.29 8.24
C ASP A 164 6.63 -12.53 7.46
N ALA A 165 5.93 -12.86 6.38
CA ALA A 165 6.28 -13.95 5.47
C ALA A 165 7.66 -13.78 4.81
N LYS A 166 8.20 -12.56 4.68
CA LYS A 166 9.54 -12.32 4.12
C LYS A 166 10.64 -12.73 5.10
N LYS A 167 10.46 -12.45 6.40
CA LYS A 167 11.37 -12.95 7.44
C LYS A 167 11.31 -14.47 7.56
N ILE A 168 10.13 -15.08 7.42
CA ILE A 168 10.00 -16.55 7.36
C ILE A 168 10.70 -17.13 6.13
N ARG A 169 10.73 -16.45 4.97
CA ARG A 169 11.52 -16.93 3.82
C ARG A 169 13.04 -16.94 4.09
N ALA A 170 13.55 -16.16 5.05
CA ALA A 170 14.95 -16.19 5.46
C ALA A 170 15.37 -17.52 6.14
N VAL A 171 14.40 -18.39 6.49
CA VAL A 171 14.62 -19.80 6.85
C VAL A 171 15.42 -20.55 5.80
N GLN A 172 15.32 -20.17 4.51
CA GLN A 172 16.14 -20.74 3.43
C GLN A 172 17.65 -20.57 3.65
N ALA A 173 18.08 -19.69 4.55
CA ALA A 173 19.48 -19.46 4.91
C ALA A 173 19.99 -20.31 6.09
N GLY A 174 19.20 -21.23 6.65
CA GLY A 174 19.71 -22.27 7.58
C GLY A 174 19.04 -22.38 8.95
N VAL A 175 18.03 -21.58 9.27
CA VAL A 175 17.23 -21.77 10.50
C VAL A 175 15.99 -22.59 10.15
N ARG A 176 16.04 -23.91 10.37
CA ARG A 176 15.01 -24.87 9.91
C ARG A 176 13.89 -25.15 10.91
N GLU A 177 13.93 -24.55 12.08
CA GLU A 177 12.91 -24.71 13.12
C GLU A 177 12.47 -23.34 13.65
N ILE A 178 11.27 -22.91 13.26
CA ILE A 178 10.58 -21.77 13.87
C ILE A 178 9.35 -22.34 14.60
N PRO A 179 9.23 -22.13 15.92
CA PRO A 179 8.02 -22.49 16.66
C PRO A 179 6.77 -21.89 16.00
N GLY A 180 5.87 -22.74 15.50
CA GLY A 180 4.63 -22.33 14.82
C GLY A 180 4.67 -22.28 13.29
N VAL A 181 5.79 -22.58 12.63
CA VAL A 181 5.87 -22.67 11.15
C VAL A 181 6.36 -24.06 10.74
N ARG A 182 5.52 -24.80 10.00
CA ARG A 182 5.92 -26.06 9.38
C ARG A 182 6.62 -25.78 8.05
N ILE A 183 7.95 -25.93 8.03
CA ILE A 183 8.77 -25.84 6.81
C ILE A 183 8.82 -27.22 6.18
N TYR A 184 8.50 -27.31 4.88
CA TYR A 184 8.57 -28.55 4.11
C TYR A 184 9.35 -28.32 2.82
N GLU A 185 10.17 -29.28 2.43
CA GLU A 185 10.92 -29.26 1.19
C GLU A 185 10.01 -29.73 0.05
N THR A 186 9.91 -28.94 -1.00
CA THR A 186 9.22 -29.33 -2.24
C THR A 186 10.25 -29.30 -3.35
N GLU A 187 10.50 -30.45 -3.97
CA GLU A 187 11.35 -30.53 -5.15
C GLU A 187 10.72 -29.69 -6.26
N GLN A 188 11.41 -28.62 -6.67
CA GLN A 188 11.04 -27.80 -7.81
C GLN A 188 12.08 -27.97 -8.90
N VAL A 189 11.64 -28.40 -10.08
CA VAL A 189 12.49 -28.47 -11.26
C VAL A 189 12.77 -27.05 -11.74
N ALA A 190 14.00 -26.58 -11.52
CA ALA A 190 14.46 -25.28 -11.99
C ALA A 190 15.27 -25.44 -13.28
N VAL A 191 14.80 -24.83 -14.36
CA VAL A 191 15.54 -24.78 -15.63
C VAL A 191 16.08 -23.38 -15.85
N ARG A 192 17.41 -23.26 -15.96
CA ARG A 192 18.09 -22.03 -16.39
C ARG A 192 18.27 -22.08 -17.90
N ALA A 193 17.81 -21.05 -18.59
CA ALA A 193 17.94 -20.88 -20.04
C ALA A 193 18.37 -19.45 -20.38
#